data_AF-A4E862-F1
#
_entry.id   AF-A4E862-F1
#
_cell.length_a   1.000
_cell.length_b   1.000
_cell.length_c   1.000
_cell.angle_alpha   90.00
_cell.angle_beta   90.00
_cell.angle_gamma   90.00
#
_symmetry.space_group_name_H-M   'P 1'
#
loop_
_entity.id
_entity.type
_entity.pdbx_description
1 polymer ?
#
loop_
_entity_poly.entity_id
_entity_poly.type
_entity_poly.pdbx_seq_one_letter_code
_entity_poly.pdbx_strand_id
1 'polypeptide(L)'
;MGVVDPFSIARAAGLELTGKSEGLTLTDGTMELRADFARMLPRLKQGRLQQELLVKAARAKGVEQPWAIDATAGFGEDSLLLAAAGFTVDLYEQDCVIAALLQDALDRAADDPALADAVARMRLHAGEDSIAGLRHAAELVEQGELVAPDVVYLDPMFPERTKSAAVKKEVSTAASFGAAVRR
;
A
#
# COMPACT_ATOMS: atom_id res chain seq x y z
N MET A 1 1.83 -23.10 5.64
CA MET A 1 2.77 -22.17 6.29
C MET A 1 1.92 -21.33 7.24
N GLY A 2 2.19 -21.33 8.54
CA GLY A 2 1.28 -20.73 9.53
C GLY A 2 1.06 -19.25 9.23
N VAL A 3 -0.19 -18.79 9.23
CA VAL A 3 -0.53 -17.37 9.16
C VAL A 3 0.18 -16.70 10.33
N VAL A 4 1.18 -15.86 10.05
CA VAL A 4 1.95 -15.21 11.10
C VAL A 4 1.11 -14.06 11.62
N ASP A 5 0.77 -14.11 12.90
CA ASP A 5 -0.05 -13.09 13.56
C ASP A 5 0.72 -11.75 13.62
N PRO A 6 0.21 -10.67 13.01
CA PRO A 6 0.91 -9.38 12.97
C PRO A 6 1.11 -8.77 14.37
N PHE A 7 0.23 -9.06 15.33
CA PHE A 7 0.39 -8.60 16.72
C PHE A 7 1.62 -9.24 17.38
N SER A 8 1.83 -10.54 17.16
CA SER A 8 2.99 -11.26 17.65
C SER A 8 4.30 -10.78 17.01
N ILE A 9 4.28 -10.47 15.70
CA ILE A 9 5.45 -9.91 15.01
C ILE A 9 5.80 -8.54 15.58
N ALA A 10 4.83 -7.63 15.69
CA ALA A 10 5.06 -6.31 16.26
C ALA A 10 5.68 -6.39 17.66
N ARG A 11 5.15 -7.28 18.52
CA ARG A 11 5.67 -7.50 19.87
C ARG A 11 7.10 -8.03 19.87
N ALA A 12 7.43 -8.95 18.96
CA ALA A 12 8.80 -9.47 18.82
C ALA A 12 9.81 -8.37 18.44
N ALA A 13 9.37 -7.36 17.69
CA ALA A 13 10.15 -6.18 17.34
C ALA A 13 10.19 -5.09 18.44
N GLY A 14 9.60 -5.34 19.61
CA GLY A 14 9.50 -4.36 20.70
C GLY A 14 8.47 -3.26 20.45
N LEU A 15 7.51 -3.51 19.56
CA LEU A 15 6.43 -2.60 19.19
C LEU A 15 5.09 -3.13 19.71
N GLU A 16 4.09 -2.26 19.76
CA GLU A 16 2.71 -2.62 20.07
C GLU A 16 1.80 -2.28 18.89
N LEU A 17 1.06 -3.28 18.42
CA LEU A 17 -0.03 -3.11 17.46
C LEU A 17 -1.34 -3.16 18.25
N THR A 18 -2.14 -2.09 18.20
CA THR A 18 -3.32 -1.92 19.05
C THR A 18 -4.49 -1.33 18.28
N GLY A 19 -5.69 -1.84 18.51
CA GLY A 19 -6.93 -1.32 17.93
C GLY A 19 -7.45 -0.13 18.74
N LYS A 20 -7.65 1.02 18.08
CA LYS A 20 -8.22 2.24 18.68
C LYS A 20 -9.50 2.64 17.97
N SER A 21 -10.22 3.62 18.51
CA SER A 21 -11.45 4.18 17.90
C SER A 21 -11.25 4.71 16.49
N GLU A 22 -10.06 5.21 16.15
CA GLU A 22 -9.76 5.75 14.82
C GLU A 22 -9.03 4.73 13.92
N GLY A 23 -8.90 3.47 14.34
CA GLY A 23 -8.28 2.38 13.58
C GLY A 23 -7.07 1.73 14.25
N LEU A 24 -6.52 0.72 13.57
CA LEU A 24 -5.33 -0.02 14.00
C LEU A 24 -4.10 0.88 14.02
N THR A 25 -3.35 0.84 15.11
CA THR A 25 -2.20 1.72 15.37
C THR A 25 -0.99 0.91 15.81
N LEU A 26 0.16 1.18 15.21
CA LEU A 26 1.47 0.66 15.62
C LEU A 26 2.21 1.73 16.44
N THR A 27 2.80 1.36 17.57
CA THR A 27 3.50 2.30 18.45
C THR A 27 4.73 1.68 19.11
N ASP A 28 5.72 2.52 19.41
CA ASP A 28 6.87 2.21 20.28
C ASP A 28 6.72 2.82 21.69
N GLY A 29 5.54 3.37 22.00
CA GLY A 29 5.23 4.10 23.24
C GLY A 29 5.53 5.60 23.18
N THR A 30 6.24 6.09 22.15
CA THR A 30 6.53 7.52 21.93
C THR A 30 5.88 8.05 20.66
N MET A 31 5.91 7.25 19.59
CA MET A 31 5.35 7.58 18.28
C MET A 31 4.24 6.59 17.92
N GLU A 32 3.32 7.06 17.08
CA GLU A 32 2.21 6.26 16.57
C GLU A 32 2.17 6.32 15.05
N LEU A 33 1.88 5.18 14.44
CA LEU A 33 1.74 5.02 13.01
C LEU A 33 0.42 4.32 12.69
N ARG A 34 -0.31 4.88 11.74
CA ARG A 34 -1.60 4.38 11.25
C ARG A 34 -1.74 4.75 9.79
N ALA A 35 -2.24 3.82 8.98
CA ALA A 35 -2.65 4.11 7.62
C ALA A 35 -3.98 4.86 7.63
N ASP A 36 -4.09 5.97 6.90
CA ASP A 36 -5.31 6.78 6.87
C ASP A 36 -5.52 7.47 5.52
N PHE A 37 -6.40 6.89 4.71
CA PHE A 37 -6.76 7.41 3.41
C PHE A 37 -7.58 8.71 3.44
N ALA A 38 -8.19 9.09 4.57
CA ALA A 38 -8.89 10.37 4.66
C ALA A 38 -7.92 11.55 4.43
N ARG A 39 -6.64 11.38 4.78
CA ARG A 39 -5.58 12.36 4.52
C ARG A 39 -5.30 12.57 3.03
N MET A 40 -5.67 11.62 2.18
CA MET A 40 -5.47 11.65 0.73
C MET A 40 -6.59 12.38 -0.02
N LEU A 41 -7.77 12.57 0.60
CA LEU A 41 -8.93 13.21 -0.03
C LEU A 41 -8.62 14.52 -0.80
N PRO A 42 -7.77 15.45 -0.31
CA PRO A 42 -7.43 16.65 -1.06
C PRO A 42 -6.74 16.36 -2.41
N ARG A 43 -5.96 15.27 -2.50
CA ARG A 43 -5.24 14.84 -3.72
C ARG A 43 -6.16 14.15 -4.72
N LEU A 44 -7.20 13.45 -4.24
CA LEU A 44 -8.14 12.68 -5.09
C LEU A 44 -9.12 13.55 -5.88
N LYS A 45 -9.23 14.85 -5.58
CA LYS A 45 -10.08 15.78 -6.35
C LYS A 45 -9.68 15.74 -7.82
N GLN A 46 -10.63 15.54 -8.73
CA GLN A 46 -10.39 15.29 -10.17
C GLN A 46 -9.31 16.17 -10.80
N GLY A 47 -9.35 17.50 -10.58
CA GLY A 47 -8.34 18.42 -11.13
C GLY A 47 -6.92 18.26 -10.56
N ARG A 48 -6.78 17.79 -9.31
CA ARG A 48 -5.49 17.49 -8.68
C ARG A 48 -5.01 16.09 -8.99
N LEU A 49 -5.91 15.11 -8.99
CA LEU A 49 -5.60 13.72 -9.31
C LEU A 49 -4.95 13.59 -10.70
N GLN A 50 -5.51 14.27 -11.71
CA GLN A 50 -4.94 14.28 -13.06
C GLN A 50 -3.59 15.01 -13.15
N GLN A 51 -3.19 15.75 -12.11
CA GLN A 51 -1.89 16.42 -12.03
C GLN A 51 -0.81 15.57 -11.35
N GLU A 52 -1.19 14.56 -10.56
CA GLU A 52 -0.28 13.63 -9.89
C GLU A 52 0.66 12.97 -10.93
N LEU A 53 1.96 12.97 -10.64
CA LEU A 53 2.97 12.48 -11.57
C LEU A 53 2.80 10.98 -11.84
N LEU A 54 2.45 10.21 -10.80
CA LEU A 54 2.16 8.79 -10.92
C LEU A 54 1.00 8.53 -11.88
N VAL A 55 -0.13 9.23 -11.71
CA VAL A 55 -1.31 9.09 -12.59
C VAL A 55 -0.98 9.45 -14.03
N LYS A 56 -0.17 10.49 -14.25
CA LYS A 56 0.29 10.86 -15.59
C LYS A 56 1.18 9.80 -16.22
N ALA A 57 2.09 9.20 -15.45
CA ALA A 57 3.01 8.17 -15.92
C ALA A 57 2.28 6.85 -16.23
N ALA A 58 1.31 6.49 -15.39
CA ALA A 58 0.52 5.27 -15.50
C ALA A 58 -0.51 5.30 -16.64
N ARG A 59 -0.80 6.46 -17.22
CA ARG A 59 -1.94 6.67 -18.14
C ARG A 59 -1.95 5.71 -19.34
N ALA A 60 -2.75 4.65 -19.25
CA ALA A 60 -3.03 3.75 -20.37
C ALA A 60 -4.07 4.40 -21.32
N LYS A 61 -3.69 4.63 -22.58
CA LYS A 61 -4.61 5.21 -23.59
C LYS A 61 -5.47 4.11 -24.20
N GLY A 62 -6.78 4.31 -24.23
CA GLY A 62 -7.72 3.40 -24.90
C GLY A 62 -8.07 2.15 -24.09
N VAL A 63 -7.70 2.10 -22.81
CA VAL A 63 -8.06 1.03 -21.88
C VAL A 63 -9.13 1.56 -20.93
N GLU A 64 -10.33 0.97 -20.94
CA GLU A 64 -11.47 1.45 -20.15
C GLU A 64 -11.33 1.15 -18.64
N GLN A 65 -10.78 -0.02 -18.31
CA GLN A 65 -10.56 -0.47 -16.94
C GLN A 65 -9.13 -0.99 -16.81
N PRO A 66 -8.14 -0.10 -16.70
CA PRO A 66 -6.75 -0.53 -16.70
C PRO A 66 -6.43 -1.29 -15.41
N TRP A 67 -5.49 -2.21 -15.49
CA TRP A 67 -5.04 -3.02 -14.38
C TRP A 67 -3.61 -2.64 -13.99
N ALA A 68 -3.40 -2.37 -12.70
CA ALA A 68 -2.08 -2.10 -12.14
C ALA A 68 -1.73 -3.13 -11.06
N ILE A 69 -0.44 -3.46 -10.99
CA ILE A 69 0.15 -4.17 -9.85
C ILE A 69 1.05 -3.20 -9.11
N ASP A 70 0.76 -2.91 -7.84
CA ASP A 70 1.68 -2.26 -6.91
C ASP A 70 2.43 -3.35 -6.13
N ALA A 71 3.69 -3.55 -6.47
CA ALA A 71 4.50 -4.61 -5.88
C ALA A 71 5.21 -4.21 -4.58
N THR A 72 4.95 -3.00 -4.07
CA THR A 72 5.55 -2.44 -2.85
C THR A 72 4.53 -1.54 -2.13
N ALA A 73 3.37 -2.08 -1.80
CA ALA A 73 2.19 -1.28 -1.47
C ALA A 73 2.37 -0.33 -0.28
N GLY A 74 3.12 -0.71 0.76
CA GLY A 74 3.31 0.12 1.95
C GLY A 74 1.98 0.47 2.60
N PHE A 75 1.67 1.77 2.69
CA PHE A 75 0.36 2.26 3.18
C PHE A 75 -0.68 2.50 2.09
N GLY A 76 -0.41 2.08 0.85
CA GLY A 76 -1.36 2.08 -0.25
C GLY A 76 -1.75 3.46 -0.78
N GLU A 77 -1.03 4.53 -0.42
CA GLU A 77 -1.36 5.89 -0.87
C GLU A 77 -1.29 6.02 -2.40
N ASP A 78 -0.23 5.49 -3.02
CA ASP A 78 -0.04 5.52 -4.47
C ASP A 78 -0.99 4.56 -5.19
N SER A 79 -1.23 3.39 -4.61
CA SER A 79 -2.29 2.48 -5.03
C SER A 79 -3.67 3.15 -5.03
N LEU A 80 -4.00 3.97 -4.02
CA LEU A 80 -5.25 4.73 -3.97
C LEU A 80 -5.32 5.79 -5.06
N LEU A 81 -4.21 6.45 -5.41
CA LEU A 81 -4.18 7.38 -6.55
C LEU A 81 -4.48 6.68 -7.87
N LEU A 82 -3.89 5.50 -8.10
CA LEU A 82 -4.15 4.69 -9.28
C LEU A 82 -5.61 4.24 -9.31
N ALA A 83 -6.13 3.73 -8.19
CA ALA A 83 -7.51 3.27 -8.09
C ALA A 83 -8.52 4.40 -8.32
N ALA A 84 -8.29 5.58 -7.73
CA ALA A 84 -9.10 6.78 -7.97
C ALA A 84 -9.00 7.29 -9.42
N ALA A 85 -7.90 6.99 -10.12
CA ALA A 85 -7.76 7.28 -11.55
C ALA A 85 -8.44 6.26 -12.46
N GLY A 86 -9.05 5.21 -11.89
CA GLY A 86 -9.86 4.21 -12.58
C GLY A 86 -9.22 2.83 -12.70
N PHE A 87 -8.01 2.63 -12.15
CA PHE A 87 -7.35 1.32 -12.20
C PHE A 87 -8.02 0.33 -11.26
N THR A 88 -8.08 -0.94 -11.66
CA THR A 88 -8.09 -2.05 -10.70
C THR A 88 -6.65 -2.27 -10.26
N VAL A 89 -6.40 -2.37 -8.96
CA VAL A 89 -5.04 -2.44 -8.42
C VAL A 89 -4.91 -3.68 -7.55
N ASP A 90 -3.95 -4.55 -7.89
CA ASP A 90 -3.44 -5.57 -6.97
C ASP A 90 -2.24 -5.01 -6.21
N LEU A 91 -2.34 -4.88 -4.89
CA LEU A 91 -1.30 -4.34 -4.02
C LEU A 91 -0.67 -5.47 -3.21
N TYR A 92 0.64 -5.61 -3.27
CA TYR A 92 1.39 -6.58 -2.48
C TYR A 92 2.14 -5.88 -1.34
N GLU A 93 1.92 -6.36 -0.12
CA GLU A 93 2.71 -5.96 1.05
C GLU A 93 3.15 -7.21 1.82
N GLN A 94 4.45 -7.46 1.82
CA GLN A 94 5.05 -8.64 2.46
C GLN A 94 5.14 -8.49 3.99
N ASP A 95 5.33 -7.27 4.49
CA ASP A 95 5.40 -7.02 5.93
C ASP A 95 4.00 -7.16 6.54
N CYS A 96 3.79 -8.22 7.31
CA CYS A 96 2.47 -8.55 7.85
C CYS A 96 1.91 -7.46 8.78
N VAL A 97 2.77 -6.68 9.46
CA VAL A 97 2.31 -5.60 10.35
C VAL A 97 1.84 -4.41 9.52
N ILE A 98 2.60 -4.04 8.49
CA ILE A 98 2.19 -2.96 7.56
C ILE A 98 0.95 -3.37 6.78
N ALA A 99 0.88 -4.62 6.30
CA ALA A 99 -0.29 -5.16 5.62
C ALA A 99 -1.53 -5.13 6.53
N ALA A 100 -1.40 -5.41 7.83
CA ALA A 100 -2.51 -5.30 8.78
C ALA A 100 -2.99 -3.85 8.97
N LEU A 101 -2.07 -2.88 9.06
CA LEU A 101 -2.41 -1.45 9.10
C LEU A 101 -3.11 -1.00 7.82
N LEU A 102 -2.63 -1.45 6.66
CA LEU A 102 -3.23 -1.16 5.36
C LEU A 102 -4.61 -1.78 5.23
N GLN A 103 -4.79 -3.04 5.63
CA GLN A 103 -6.11 -3.69 5.62
C GLN A 103 -7.12 -2.93 6.48
N ASP A 104 -6.75 -2.52 7.70
CA ASP A 104 -7.61 -1.68 8.55
C ASP A 104 -7.99 -0.35 7.89
N ALA A 105 -7.07 0.28 7.15
CA ALA A 105 -7.36 1.50 6.40
C ALA A 105 -8.28 1.27 5.20
N LEU A 106 -8.12 0.14 4.47
CA LEU A 106 -9.02 -0.26 3.39
C LEU A 106 -10.44 -0.49 3.93
N ASP A 107 -10.56 -1.24 5.03
CA ASP A 107 -11.85 -1.55 5.66
C ASP A 107 -12.58 -0.28 6.09
N ARG A 108 -11.89 0.65 6.79
CA ARG A 108 -12.48 1.94 7.19
C ARG A 108 -12.84 2.82 6.00
N ALA A 109 -12.02 2.83 4.95
CA ALA A 109 -12.27 3.65 3.77
C ALA A 109 -13.39 3.11 2.88
N ALA A 110 -13.70 1.81 2.95
CA ALA A 110 -14.86 1.23 2.28
C ALA A 110 -16.19 1.81 2.79
N ASP A 111 -16.22 2.27 4.04
CA ASP A 111 -17.39 2.91 4.66
C ASP A 111 -17.45 4.44 4.41
N ASP A 112 -16.41 5.06 3.85
CA ASP A 112 -16.41 6.48 3.48
C ASP A 112 -16.90 6.64 2.02
N PRO A 113 -18.05 7.29 1.77
CA PRO A 113 -18.57 7.48 0.40
C PRO A 113 -17.60 8.18 -0.56
N ALA A 114 -16.65 8.98 -0.05
CA ALA A 114 -15.65 9.65 -0.88
C ALA A 114 -14.49 8.74 -1.31
N LEU A 115 -14.33 7.57 -0.67
CA LEU A 115 -13.23 6.64 -0.90
C LEU A 115 -13.70 5.25 -1.37
N ALA A 116 -14.93 4.86 -1.05
CA ALA A 116 -15.47 3.53 -1.28
C ALA A 116 -15.28 3.02 -2.72
N ASP A 117 -15.59 3.86 -3.73
CA ASP A 117 -15.44 3.49 -5.14
C ASP A 117 -13.99 3.23 -5.57
N ALA A 118 -13.04 3.98 -4.99
CA ALA A 118 -11.62 3.78 -5.27
C ALA A 118 -11.10 2.54 -4.55
N VAL A 119 -11.42 2.39 -3.26
CA VAL A 119 -10.96 1.25 -2.45
C VAL A 119 -11.58 -0.08 -2.91
N ALA A 120 -12.80 -0.08 -3.45
CA ALA A 120 -13.40 -1.27 -4.05
C ALA A 120 -12.62 -1.82 -5.25
N ARG A 121 -11.70 -1.03 -5.84
CA ARG A 121 -10.80 -1.44 -6.93
C ARG A 121 -9.45 -1.94 -6.42
N MET A 122 -9.20 -1.90 -5.12
CA MET A 122 -7.92 -2.27 -4.51
C MET A 122 -8.02 -3.66 -3.88
N ARG A 123 -7.15 -4.57 -4.31
CA ARG A 123 -7.05 -5.92 -3.76
C ARG A 123 -5.68 -6.11 -3.10
N LEU A 124 -5.69 -6.23 -1.77
CA LEU A 124 -4.49 -6.46 -0.98
C LEU A 124 -4.12 -7.94 -0.96
N HIS A 125 -2.87 -8.25 -1.33
CA HIS A 125 -2.20 -9.53 -1.14
C HIS A 125 -1.33 -9.42 0.12
N ALA A 126 -1.98 -9.61 1.28
CA ALA A 126 -1.39 -9.35 2.60
C ALA A 126 -0.40 -10.44 3.03
N GLY A 127 0.83 -10.04 3.34
CA GLY A 127 1.91 -10.96 3.72
C GLY A 127 2.48 -11.77 2.56
N GLU A 128 2.10 -11.43 1.32
CA GLU A 128 2.55 -12.13 0.11
C GLU A 128 3.79 -11.46 -0.50
N ASP A 129 4.69 -12.29 -1.05
CA ASP A 129 5.88 -11.83 -1.77
C ASP A 129 5.49 -11.41 -3.20
N SER A 130 5.67 -10.12 -3.50
CA SER A 130 5.38 -9.57 -4.82
C SER A 130 6.21 -10.21 -5.94
N ILE A 131 7.41 -10.72 -5.64
CA ILE A 131 8.22 -11.45 -6.64
C ILE A 131 7.52 -12.75 -7.04
N ALA A 132 6.98 -13.49 -6.06
CA ALA A 132 6.22 -14.71 -6.32
C ALA A 132 4.92 -14.41 -7.06
N GLY A 133 4.18 -13.39 -6.62
CA GLY A 133 2.93 -12.95 -7.27
C GLY A 133 3.15 -12.51 -8.72
N LEU A 134 4.17 -11.70 -8.99
CA LEU A 134 4.52 -11.26 -10.34
C LEU A 134 4.95 -12.42 -11.25
N ARG A 135 5.72 -13.39 -10.73
CA ARG A 135 6.09 -14.60 -11.49
C ARG A 135 4.85 -15.40 -11.86
N HIS A 136 3.95 -15.61 -10.91
CA HIS A 136 2.71 -16.33 -11.17
C HIS A 136 1.84 -15.62 -12.21
N ALA A 137 1.69 -14.30 -12.10
CA ALA A 137 0.97 -13.51 -13.10
C ALA A 137 1.62 -13.62 -14.49
N ALA A 138 2.96 -13.58 -14.58
CA ALA A 138 3.68 -13.76 -15.84
C ALA A 138 3.44 -15.14 -16.47
N GLU A 139 3.45 -16.21 -15.66
CA GLU A 139 3.15 -17.58 -16.12
C GLU A 139 1.73 -17.69 -16.70
N LEU A 140 0.74 -17.10 -16.03
CA LEU A 140 -0.64 -17.08 -16.52
C LEU A 140 -0.80 -16.29 -17.82
N VAL A 141 -0.04 -15.19 -17.97
CA VAL A 141 0.00 -14.41 -19.21
C VAL A 141 0.62 -15.22 -20.35
N GLU A 142 1.71 -15.93 -20.10
CA GLU A 142 2.36 -16.79 -21.10
C GLU A 142 1.44 -17.95 -21.54
N GLN A 143 0.60 -18.45 -20.63
CA GLN A 143 -0.40 -19.48 -20.90
C GLN A 143 -1.67 -18.95 -21.59
N GLY A 144 -1.81 -17.62 -21.70
CA GLY A 144 -3.00 -16.97 -22.26
C GLY A 144 -4.23 -17.00 -21.32
N GLU A 145 -4.03 -17.31 -20.04
CA GLU A 145 -5.07 -17.34 -19.01
C GLU A 145 -5.31 -15.97 -18.35
N LEU A 146 -4.36 -15.04 -18.53
CA LEU A 146 -4.42 -13.69 -18.01
C LEU A 146 -3.91 -12.68 -19.05
N VAL A 147 -4.51 -11.48 -19.08
CA VAL A 147 -3.98 -10.36 -19.87
C VAL A 147 -2.91 -9.66 -19.05
N ALA A 148 -1.78 -9.27 -19.66
CA ALA A 148 -0.71 -8.56 -18.93
C ALA A 148 -1.24 -7.28 -18.25
N PRO A 149 -0.72 -6.92 -17.06
CA PRO A 149 -1.07 -5.66 -16.41
C PRO A 149 -0.63 -4.47 -17.27
N ASP A 150 -1.42 -3.40 -17.28
CA ASP A 150 -1.08 -2.16 -17.97
C ASP A 150 0.10 -1.44 -17.29
N VAL A 151 0.20 -1.60 -15.97
CA VAL A 151 1.22 -0.96 -15.13
C VAL A 151 1.71 -1.92 -14.05
N VAL A 152 3.03 -2.01 -13.88
CA VAL A 152 3.65 -2.54 -12.67
C VAL A 152 4.39 -1.39 -11.99
N TYR A 153 3.96 -1.03 -10.78
CA TYR A 153 4.53 0.03 -9.97
C TYR A 153 5.44 -0.55 -8.88
N LEU A 154 6.59 0.12 -8.68
CA LEU A 154 7.64 -0.25 -7.74
C LEU A 154 8.20 1.02 -7.10
N ASP A 155 8.04 1.12 -5.78
CA ASP A 155 8.72 2.11 -4.93
C ASP A 155 9.24 1.42 -3.66
N PRO A 156 10.29 0.61 -3.77
CA PRO A 156 10.85 -0.06 -2.61
C PRO A 156 11.42 0.96 -1.63
N MET A 157 11.19 0.77 -0.33
CA MET A 157 11.90 1.53 0.69
C MET A 157 13.41 1.28 0.56
N PHE A 158 14.13 2.28 0.05
CA PHE A 158 15.59 2.22 -0.02
C PHE A 158 16.17 2.28 1.40
N PRO A 159 17.24 1.53 1.69
CA PRO A 159 17.91 1.59 2.98
C PRO A 159 18.36 3.03 3.27
N GLU A 160 18.24 3.45 4.54
CA GLU A 160 18.65 4.78 4.95
C GLU A 160 20.11 5.04 4.57
N ARG A 161 20.34 6.09 3.78
CA ARG A 161 21.70 6.59 3.54
C ARG A 161 22.20 7.25 4.82
N THR A 162 23.42 6.92 5.24
CA THR A 162 24.12 7.47 6.42
C THR A 162 24.46 8.96 6.35
N LYS A 163 23.79 9.75 5.49
CA LYS A 163 23.92 11.21 5.46
C LYS A 163 22.54 11.84 5.58
N SER A 164 22.35 12.51 6.72
CA SER A 164 21.18 13.25 7.17
C SER A 164 20.63 14.19 6.10
N ALA A 165 19.63 13.70 5.35
CA ALA A 165 18.68 14.54 4.67
C ALA A 165 17.47 14.70 5.60
N ALA A 166 16.95 15.92 5.75
CA ALA A 166 15.74 16.20 6.52
C ALA A 166 14.52 15.58 5.81
N VAL A 167 14.33 14.28 6.00
CA VAL A 167 13.13 13.57 5.58
C VAL A 167 11.98 14.04 6.46
N LYS A 168 10.83 14.33 5.85
CA LYS A 168 9.60 14.70 6.58
C LYS A 168 9.34 13.64 7.66
N LYS A 169 9.04 14.07 8.89
CA LYS A 169 8.90 13.20 10.07
C LYS A 169 8.11 11.92 9.79
N GLU A 170 6.99 12.00 9.07
CA GLU A 170 6.11 10.85 8.80
C GLU A 170 6.77 9.77 7.93
N VAL A 171 7.53 10.15 6.89
CA VAL A 171 8.26 9.19 6.02
C VAL A 171 9.42 8.55 6.79
N SER A 172 10.09 9.33 7.66
CA SER A 172 11.13 8.82 8.55
C SER A 172 10.58 7.85 9.60
N THR A 173 9.38 8.09 10.11
CA THR A 173 8.69 7.23 11.07
C THR A 173 8.25 5.91 10.44
N ALA A 174 7.61 5.95 9.26
CA ALA A 174 7.21 4.74 8.53
C ALA A 174 8.39 3.84 8.18
N ALA A 175 9.50 4.42 7.69
CA ALA A 175 10.73 3.69 7.42
C ALA A 175 11.35 3.10 8.70
N SER A 176 11.31 3.82 9.82
CA SER A 176 11.84 3.35 11.11
C SER A 176 11.02 2.16 11.66
N PHE A 177 9.69 2.25 11.64
CA PHE A 177 8.83 1.15 12.06
C PHE A 177 8.95 -0.05 11.11
N GLY A 178 8.93 0.17 9.80
CA GLY A 178 9.12 -0.89 8.80
C GLY A 178 10.50 -1.57 8.89
N ALA A 179 11.55 -0.83 9.24
CA ALA A 179 12.86 -1.41 9.48
C ALA A 179 12.95 -2.17 10.81
N ALA A 180 12.19 -1.76 11.83
CA ALA A 180 12.13 -2.44 13.13
C ALA A 180 11.38 -3.78 13.03
N VAL A 181 10.29 -3.83 12.26
CA VAL A 181 9.47 -5.06 12.07
C VAL A 181 10.18 -6.11 11.21
N ARG A 182 11.05 -5.71 10.28
CA ARG A 182 11.80 -6.62 9.39
C ARG A 182 13.05 -7.26 10.01
N ARG A 183 13.40 -6.94 11.26
CA ARG A 183 14.57 -7.51 11.98
C ARG A 183 14.19 -8.75 12.77
#